data_AF-W9TF11-F1
#
_entry.id   AF-W9TF11-F1
#
_cell.length_a   1.000
_cell.length_b   1.000
_cell.length_c   1.000
_cell.angle_alpha   90.00
_cell.angle_beta   90.00
_cell.angle_gamma   90.00
#
_symmetry.space_group_name_H-M   'P 1'
#
loop_
_entity.id
_entity.type
_entity.pdbx_description
1 polymer ?
#
loop_
_entity_poly.entity_id
_entity_poly.type
_entity_poly.pdbx_seq_one_letter_code
_entity_poly.pdbx_strand_id
1 'polypeptide(L)' 'MMRLLGILPACTVVMEACAGAHFMARQLTALGHQVKLISPQFVRPFVKGNKGSPQNSEKIVR' A
#
# COMPACT_ATOMS: atom_id res chain seq x y z
N MET A 1 3.58 -7.89 -13.49
CA MET A 1 3.01 -7.80 -12.12
C MET A 1 1.78 -8.69 -11.96
N MET A 2 0.65 -8.41 -12.62
CA MET A 2 -0.60 -9.20 -12.50
C MET A 2 -0.43 -10.70 -12.80
N ARG A 3 0.36 -11.05 -13.83
CA ARG A 3 0.65 -12.45 -14.20
C ARG A 3 1.43 -13.22 -13.13
N LEU A 4 2.27 -12.52 -12.36
CA LEU A 4 3.01 -13.14 -11.25
C LEU A 4 2.06 -13.38 -10.07
N LEU A 5 1.19 -12.41 -9.77
CA LEU A 5 0.28 -12.52 -8.64
C LEU A 5 -0.77 -13.61 -8.88
N GLY A 6 -1.27 -13.76 -10.11
CA GLY A 6 -2.21 -14.83 -10.46
C GLY A 6 -1.66 -16.27 -10.40
N ILE A 7 -0.35 -16.47 -10.31
CA ILE A 7 0.25 -17.81 -10.07
C ILE A 7 0.60 -18.03 -8.59
N LEU A 8 0.57 -16.97 -7.76
CA LEU A 8 0.81 -17.10 -6.33
C LEU A 8 -0.48 -17.52 -5.61
N PRO A 9 -0.36 -18.26 -4.50
CA PRO A 9 -1.49 -18.49 -3.61
C PRO A 9 -2.04 -17.16 -3.07
N ALA A 10 -3.29 -17.19 -2.57
CA ALA A 10 -3.92 -16.05 -1.93
C ALA A 10 -3.00 -15.51 -0.81
N CYS A 11 -2.62 -14.24 -0.93
CA CYS A 11 -1.60 -13.58 -0.12
C CYS A 11 -2.03 -12.15 0.18
N THR A 12 -1.50 -11.57 1.26
CA THR A 12 -1.76 -10.17 1.59
C THR A 12 -0.79 -9.26 0.83
N VAL A 13 -1.32 -8.36 -0.01
CA VAL A 13 -0.55 -7.38 -0.78
C VAL A 13 -0.76 -6.01 -0.17
N VAL A 14 0.32 -5.40 0.29
CA VAL A 14 0.31 -4.05 0.86
C VAL A 14 0.89 -3.08 -0.17
N MET A 15 0.16 -2.03 -0.50
CA MET A 15 0.59 -1.04 -1.50
C MET A 15 0.34 0.37 -0.99
N GLU A 16 1.18 1.31 -1.41
CA GLU A 16 0.94 2.73 -1.21
C GLU A 16 -0.29 3.18 -2.03
N ALA A 17 -1.19 3.94 -1.41
CA ALA A 17 -2.35 4.50 -2.07
C ALA A 17 -1.91 5.61 -3.05
N CYS A 18 -1.89 5.28 -4.34
CA CYS A 18 -1.72 6.22 -5.44
C CYS A 18 -2.95 6.17 -6.38
N ALA A 19 -3.04 7.09 -7.34
CA ALA A 19 -4.16 7.14 -8.29
C ALA A 19 -4.38 5.81 -9.03
N GLY A 20 -3.32 5.04 -9.28
CA GLY A 20 -3.39 3.70 -9.88
C GLY A 20 -3.59 2.54 -8.90
N ALA A 21 -3.33 2.74 -7.60
CA ALA A 21 -3.34 1.66 -6.61
C ALA A 21 -4.75 1.10 -6.36
N HIS A 22 -5.78 1.93 -6.44
CA HIS A 22 -7.17 1.49 -6.29
C HIS A 22 -7.62 0.54 -7.41
N PHE A 23 -7.21 0.81 -8.65
CA PHE A 23 -7.49 -0.08 -9.77
C PHE A 23 -6.77 -1.43 -9.61
N MET A 24 -5.50 -1.39 -9.19
CA MET A 24 -4.71 -2.59 -8.93
C MET A 24 -5.30 -3.41 -7.77
N ALA A 25 -5.76 -2.75 -6.70
CA ALA A 25 -6.39 -3.40 -5.56
C ALA A 25 -7.63 -4.20 -5.98
N ARG A 26 -8.50 -3.64 -6.82
CA ARG A 26 -9.68 -4.36 -7.33
C ARG A 26 -9.31 -5.62 -8.11
N GLN A 27 -8.31 -5.52 -8.99
CA GLN A 27 -7.87 -6.68 -9.77
C GLN A 27 -7.22 -7.76 -8.88
N LEU A 28 -6.43 -7.37 -7.88
CA LEU A 28 -5.81 -8.32 -6.96
C LEU A 28 -6.82 -8.98 -6.02
N THR A 29 -7.82 -8.24 -5.56
CA THR A 29 -8.95 -8.82 -4.81
C THR A 29 -9.75 -9.80 -5.65
N ALA A 30 -9.95 -9.52 -6.95
CA ALA A 30 -10.62 -10.45 -7.87
C ALA A 30 -9.81 -11.75 -8.10
N LEU A 31 -8.49 -11.69 -7.96
CA LEU A 31 -7.60 -12.85 -7.99
C LEU A 31 -7.53 -13.61 -6.65
N GLY A 32 -8.26 -13.16 -5.62
CA GLY A 32 -8.29 -13.79 -4.29
C GLY A 32 -7.21 -13.32 -3.33
N HIS A 33 -6.43 -12.28 -3.68
CA HIS A 33 -5.47 -11.68 -2.76
C HIS A 33 -6.13 -10.64 -1.85
N GLN A 34 -5.64 -10.54 -0.62
CA GLN A 34 -6.11 -9.53 0.31
C GLN A 34 -5.28 -8.27 0.15
N VAL A 35 -5.87 -7.17 -0.33
CA VAL A 35 -5.13 -5.92 -0.57
C VAL A 35 -5.32 -4.92 0.55
N LYS A 36 -4.22 -4.33 1.03
CA LYS A 36 -4.24 -3.23 1.99
C LYS A 36 -3.55 -2.01 1.38
N LEU A 37 -4.32 -0.94 1.19
CA LEU A 37 -3.80 0.33 0.72
C LEU A 37 -3.40 1.19 1.92
N ILE A 38 -2.14 1.60 1.97
CA ILE A 38 -1.61 2.49 3.02
C ILE A 38 -1.43 3.87 2.41
N SER A 39 -1.98 4.91 3.03
CA SER A 39 -1.76 6.27 2.56
C SER A 39 -0.26 6.64 2.64
N PRO A 40 0.29 7.37 1.66
CA PRO A 40 1.69 7.84 1.64
C PRO A 40 2.13 8.52 2.94
N GLN A 41 1.18 9.08 3.68
CA GLN A 41 1.43 9.75 4.96
C GLN A 41 1.79 8.75 6.09
N PHE A 42 1.33 7.51 5.99
CA PHE A 42 1.58 6.45 6.99
C PHE A 42 2.74 5.51 6.65
N VAL A 43 3.23 5.52 5.41
CA VAL A 43 4.47 4.79 5.02
C VAL A 43 5.74 5.56 5.38
N ARG A 44 5.63 6.86 5.72
CA ARG A 44 6.76 7.73 6.09
C ARG A 44 7.54 7.43 7.39
N PRO A 45 7.11 6.60 8.37
CA PRO A 45 7.98 6.29 9.50
C PRO A 45 9.10 5.28 9.16
N PHE A 46 8.99 4.54 8.04
CA PHE A 46 9.89 3.41 7.74
C PHE A 46 10.95 3.68 6.67
N VAL A 47 10.90 4.83 5.99
CA VAL A 47 11.94 5.24 5.04
C VAL A 47 13.00 6.04 5.79
N LYS A 48 13.86 5.34 6.54
CA LYS A 48 15.05 5.95 7.15
C LYS A 48 16.07 6.23 6.04
N GLY A 49 16.01 7.42 5.45
CA GLY A 49 16.98 7.81 4.43
C GLY A 49 16.71 9.14 3.73
N ASN A 50 17.33 10.19 4.26
CA ASN A 50 17.77 11.40 3.57
C ASN A 50 16.79 12.60 3.45
N LYS A 51 16.95 13.53 4.41
CA LYS A 51 16.78 14.99 4.38
C LYS A 51 15.62 15.58 3.54
N GLY A 52 14.63 16.14 4.23
CA GLY A 52 13.78 17.21 3.65
C GLY A 52 12.44 17.44 4.32
N SER A 53 12.44 18.17 5.44
CA SER A 53 11.33 18.97 5.98
C SER A 53 10.21 18.27 6.78
N PRO A 54 9.81 18.83 7.94
CA PRO A 54 8.77 18.26 8.79
C PRO A 54 7.38 18.66 8.28
N GLN A 55 6.50 17.69 8.07
CA GLN A 55 5.07 17.96 8.00
C GLN A 55 4.36 17.10 9.03
N ASN A 56 4.16 17.77 10.17
CA ASN A 56 2.99 17.77 11.04
C ASN A 56 2.31 16.43 11.37
N SER A 57 2.38 16.11 12.66
CA SER A 57 1.52 15.23 13.46
C SER A 57 0.07 15.15 13.00
N GLU A 58 -0.56 13.98 13.17
CA GLU A 58 -1.77 13.84 14.00
C GLU A 58 -2.16 12.37 14.21
N LYS A 59 -2.50 12.07 15.47
CA LYS A 59 -2.92 10.78 16.03
C LYS A 59 -4.15 10.20 15.31
N ILE A 60 -4.19 8.89 15.11
CA ILE A 60 -5.46 8.13 15.19
C ILE A 60 -5.22 6.78 15.89
N VAL A 61 -5.34 6.80 17.21
CA VAL A 61 -5.97 5.70 17.97
C VAL A 61 -7.41 6.15 18.21
N ARG A 62 -8.37 5.37 17.74
CA ARG A 62 -9.72 5.28 18.26
C ARG A 62 -10.16 3.83 18.20
#